data_AF-A0A7S2D1B2-F1
#
_entry.id   AF-A0A7S2D1B2-F1
#
_cell.length_a   1.000
_cell.length_b   1.000
_cell.length_c   1.000
_cell.angle_alpha   90.00
_cell.angle_beta   90.00
_cell.angle_gamma   90.00
#
_symmetry.space_group_name_H-M   'P 1'
#
loop_
_entity.id
_entity.type
_entity.pdbx_description
1 polymer ?
#
loop_
_entity_poly.entity_id
_entity_poly.type
_entity_poly.pdbx_seq_one_letter_code
_entity_poly.pdbx_strand_id
1 'polypeptide(L)'
;MRMAVLHDMVEPFVHRRTAELLRSELPPKYEVALICRLTPVQARLYTAYLKQNDLLSSKSKSLLTAYTALQQIFNHPSTVYRAIDVATSGGRAREASNYDSMDDFLASGDDVADASDSD
;
A
#
# COMPACT_ATOMS: atom_id res chain seq x y z
N MET A 1 2.16 14.92 -25.05
CA MET A 1 1.27 14.64 -26.22
C MET A 1 0.45 13.35 -26.06
N ARG A 2 1.02 12.16 -25.81
CA ARG A 2 0.21 10.91 -25.70
C ARG A 2 -0.78 10.85 -24.51
N MET A 3 -0.46 11.48 -23.37
CA MET A 3 -1.39 11.56 -22.22
C MET A 3 -2.66 12.36 -22.53
N ALA A 4 -2.57 13.40 -23.36
CA ALA A 4 -3.74 14.18 -23.77
C ALA A 4 -4.68 13.34 -24.66
N VAL A 5 -4.12 12.61 -25.62
CA VAL A 5 -4.88 11.68 -26.47
C VAL A 5 -5.60 10.61 -25.64
N LEU A 6 -4.96 10.10 -24.58
CA LEU A 6 -5.60 9.14 -23.68
C LEU A 6 -6.72 9.77 -22.86
N HIS A 7 -6.53 10.99 -22.37
CA HIS A 7 -7.56 11.74 -21.66
C HIS A 7 -8.82 11.89 -22.54
N ASP A 8 -8.66 12.33 -23.78
CA ASP A 8 -9.78 12.59 -24.70
C ASP A 8 -10.54 11.30 -25.09
N MET A 9 -9.83 10.16 -25.16
CA MET A 9 -10.48 8.85 -25.40
C MET A 9 -11.28 8.34 -24.19
N VAL A 10 -10.88 8.71 -22.97
CA VAL A 10 -11.43 8.17 -21.72
C VAL A 10 -12.46 9.11 -21.09
N GLU A 11 -12.40 10.41 -21.39
CA GLU A 11 -13.33 11.45 -20.95
C GLU A 11 -14.82 11.09 -21.12
N PRO A 12 -15.30 10.54 -22.25
CA PRO A 12 -16.72 10.21 -22.39
C PRO A 12 -17.16 9.00 -21.55
N PHE A 13 -16.22 8.20 -21.04
CA PHE A 13 -16.50 6.98 -20.26
C PHE A 13 -16.19 7.14 -18.77
N VAL A 14 -15.51 8.22 -18.37
CA VAL A 14 -15.07 8.43 -16.98
C VAL A 14 -15.59 9.74 -16.44
N HIS A 15 -16.47 9.64 -15.44
CA HIS A 15 -16.92 10.80 -14.69
C HIS A 15 -16.03 11.07 -13.48
N ARG A 16 -15.08 12.00 -13.61
CA ARG A 16 -14.16 12.39 -12.52
C ARG A 16 -14.56 13.73 -11.91
N ARG A 17 -15.21 13.71 -10.74
CA ARG A 17 -15.41 14.92 -9.91
C ARG A 17 -14.29 15.06 -8.89
N THR A 18 -13.62 16.20 -8.90
CA THR A 18 -12.56 16.48 -7.93
C THR A 18 -13.15 16.98 -6.62
N ALA A 19 -12.53 16.66 -5.49
CA ALA A 19 -12.92 17.13 -4.16
C ALA A 19 -12.95 18.67 -4.03
N GLU A 20 -12.41 19.39 -5.02
CA GLU A 20 -12.56 20.84 -5.20
C GLU A 20 -14.02 21.31 -5.19
N LEU A 21 -14.93 20.52 -5.75
CA LEU A 21 -16.36 20.86 -5.78
C LEU A 21 -16.97 20.98 -4.38
N LEU A 22 -16.44 20.24 -3.40
CA LEU A 22 -16.95 20.25 -2.02
C LEU A 22 -16.13 21.17 -1.09
N ARG A 23 -15.15 21.93 -1.62
CA ARG A 23 -14.32 22.81 -0.78
C ARG A 23 -15.10 23.96 -0.12
N SER A 24 -16.28 24.33 -0.63
CA SER A 24 -17.16 25.33 0.01
C SER A 24 -17.94 24.77 1.20
N GLU A 25 -18.24 23.47 1.16
CA GLU A 25 -19.08 22.77 2.15
C GLU A 25 -18.26 22.06 3.23
N LEU A 26 -16.97 21.85 2.99
CA LEU A 26 -16.06 21.14 3.90
C LEU A 26 -15.00 22.09 4.45
N PRO A 27 -14.55 21.89 5.71
CA PRO A 27 -13.39 22.60 6.24
C PRO A 27 -12.14 22.43 5.35
N PRO A 28 -11.26 23.45 5.28
CA PRO A 28 -10.09 23.42 4.43
C PRO A 28 -9.13 22.27 4.81
N LYS A 29 -8.67 21.53 3.80
CA LYS A 29 -7.67 20.47 3.97
C LYS A 29 -6.28 21.09 4.12
N TYR A 30 -5.59 20.77 5.21
CA TYR A 30 -4.19 21.14 5.43
C TYR A 30 -3.29 19.91 5.24
N GLU A 31 -2.30 20.04 4.38
CA GLU A 31 -1.27 19.01 4.18
C GLU A 31 0.06 19.53 4.69
N VAL A 32 0.67 18.82 5.64
CA VAL A 32 1.96 19.17 6.22
C VAL A 32 2.90 17.98 6.07
N ALA A 33 4.04 18.19 5.40
CA ALA A 33 5.09 17.20 5.29
C ALA A 33 6.10 17.38 6.44
N LEU A 34 6.10 16.43 7.39
CA LEU A 34 7.06 16.42 8.50
C LEU A 34 8.29 15.60 8.14
N ILE A 35 9.47 16.19 8.28
CA ILE A 35 10.75 15.51 8.09
C ILE A 35 11.30 15.09 9.45
N CYS A 36 11.34 13.78 9.70
CA CYS A 36 11.82 13.22 10.95
C CYS A 36 13.24 12.65 10.80
N ARG A 37 14.09 12.87 11.81
CA ARG A 37 15.41 12.22 11.89
C ARG A 37 15.25 10.80 12.45
N LEU A 38 16.07 9.88 11.98
CA LEU A 38 16.12 8.52 12.54
C LEU A 38 16.63 8.57 13.98
N THR A 39 16.04 7.73 14.82
CA THR A 39 16.55 7.50 16.18
C THR A 39 17.92 6.80 16.13
N PRO A 40 18.77 6.92 17.17
CA PRO A 40 20.09 6.27 17.18
C PRO A 40 20.01 4.75 16.97
N VAL A 41 18.97 4.09 17.47
CA VAL A 41 18.76 2.65 17.29
C VAL A 41 18.43 2.32 15.82
N GLN A 42 17.53 3.09 15.19
CA GLN A 42 17.20 2.93 13.77
C GLN A 42 18.40 3.18 12.87
N ALA A 43 19.22 4.20 13.16
CA ALA A 43 20.42 4.50 12.39
C ALA A 43 21.42 3.33 12.43
N ARG A 44 21.66 2.73 13.61
CA ARG A 44 22.54 1.55 13.72
C ARG A 44 22.01 0.36 12.92
N LEU A 45 20.71 0.06 13.04
CA LEU A 45 20.08 -1.03 12.30
C LEU A 45 20.16 -0.80 10.79
N TYR A 46 19.89 0.42 10.35
CA TYR A 46 20.01 0.83 8.95
C TYR A 46 21.43 0.63 8.41
N THR A 47 22.45 1.13 9.11
CA THR A 47 23.85 0.94 8.71
C THR A 47 24.27 -0.53 8.72
N ALA A 48 23.83 -1.32 9.71
CA ALA A 48 24.10 -2.75 9.74
C ALA A 48 23.46 -3.47 8.54
N TYR A 49 22.21 -3.11 8.22
CA TYR A 49 21.48 -3.66 7.07
C TYR A 49 22.19 -3.37 5.74
N LEU A 50 22.64 -2.13 5.54
CA LEU A 50 23.39 -1.73 4.33
C LEU A 50 24.75 -2.39 4.20
N LYS A 51 25.42 -2.72 5.32
CA LYS A 51 26.70 -3.45 5.29
C LYS A 51 26.49 -4.92 4.92
N GLN A 52 25.38 -5.53 5.37
CA GLN A 52 25.10 -6.94 5.16
C GLN A 52 24.47 -7.22 3.79
N ASN A 53 23.61 -6.31 3.32
CA ASN A 53 23.15 -6.31 1.95
C ASN A 53 24.05 -5.35 1.20
N ASP A 54 25.10 -5.87 0.58
CA ASP A 54 25.83 -5.15 -0.46
C ASP A 54 24.89 -4.97 -1.67
N LEU A 55 23.95 -4.03 -1.52
CA LEU A 55 22.83 -3.76 -2.43
C LEU A 55 23.31 -3.37 -3.83
N LEU A 56 24.60 -3.02 -3.95
CA LEU A 56 25.24 -2.60 -5.20
C LEU A 56 25.94 -3.75 -5.93
N SER A 57 26.25 -4.86 -5.23
CA SER A 57 27.09 -5.95 -5.77
C SER A 57 26.30 -7.23 -6.10
N SER A 58 25.24 -7.51 -5.35
CA SER A 58 24.51 -8.78 -5.51
C SER A 58 23.31 -8.66 -6.45
N LYS A 59 23.46 -9.17 -7.68
CA LYS A 59 22.41 -9.27 -8.71
C LYS A 59 21.20 -10.17 -8.32
N SER A 60 21.14 -10.72 -7.11
CA SER A 60 20.19 -11.80 -6.76
C SER A 60 19.23 -11.50 -5.61
N LYS A 61 19.38 -10.39 -4.87
CA LYS A 61 18.38 -9.98 -3.87
C LYS A 61 17.48 -8.90 -4.45
N SER A 62 16.16 -9.15 -4.47
CA SER A 62 15.22 -8.21 -5.07
C SER A 62 15.26 -6.87 -4.32
N LEU A 63 15.43 -5.78 -5.07
CA LEU A 63 15.40 -4.41 -4.54
C LEU A 63 14.14 -4.16 -3.72
N LEU A 64 13.01 -4.77 -4.13
CA LEU A 64 11.74 -4.68 -3.42
C LEU A 64 11.81 -5.32 -2.03
N THR A 65 12.47 -6.47 -1.88
CA THR A 65 12.70 -7.10 -0.58
C THR A 65 13.59 -6.25 0.32
N ALA A 66 14.56 -5.56 -0.26
CA ALA A 66 15.38 -4.63 0.50
C ALA A 66 14.61 -3.40 0.94
N TYR A 67 13.78 -2.85 0.05
CA TYR A 67 12.92 -1.73 0.34
C TYR A 67 11.92 -2.04 1.46
N THR A 68 11.25 -3.19 1.41
CA THR A 68 10.28 -3.58 2.46
C THR A 68 10.94 -3.76 3.81
N ALA A 69 12.15 -4.34 3.87
CA ALA A 69 12.92 -4.46 5.11
C ALA A 69 13.30 -3.07 5.68
N LEU A 70 13.72 -2.15 4.81
CA LEU A 70 14.05 -0.78 5.21
C LEU A 70 12.84 0.00 5.73
N GLN A 71 11.66 -0.16 5.12
CA GLN A 71 10.41 0.44 5.60
C GLN A 71 10.10 0.01 7.05
N GLN A 72 10.38 -1.25 7.41
CA GLN A 72 10.19 -1.72 8.79
C GLN A 72 11.14 -1.03 9.78
N ILE A 73 12.38 -0.75 9.38
CA ILE A 73 13.36 -0.01 10.21
C ILE A 73 12.88 1.44 10.44
N PHE A 74 12.36 2.10 9.41
CA PHE A 74 11.93 3.49 9.49
C PHE A 74 10.66 3.70 10.32
N ASN A 75 9.71 2.76 10.26
CA ASN A 75 8.45 2.87 10.99
C ASN A 75 8.61 2.65 12.49
N HIS A 76 9.20 1.51 12.92
CA HIS A 76 9.50 1.27 14.33
C HIS A 76 10.47 0.08 14.51
N PRO A 77 11.49 0.16 15.38
CA PRO A 77 12.46 -0.93 15.58
C PRO A 77 11.84 -2.27 15.98
N SER A 78 10.73 -2.28 16.73
CA SER A 78 10.06 -3.53 17.13
C SER A 78 9.44 -4.28 15.95
N THR A 79 9.13 -3.60 14.85
CA THR A 79 8.58 -4.23 13.64
C THR A 79 9.61 -5.18 13.03
N VAL A 80 10.88 -4.79 13.05
CA VAL A 80 11.99 -5.62 12.57
C VAL A 80 12.16 -6.85 13.46
N TYR A 81 12.10 -6.67 14.78
CA TYR A 81 12.19 -7.77 15.74
C TYR A 81 11.05 -8.79 15.54
N ARG A 82 9.81 -8.30 15.39
CA ARG A 82 8.65 -9.15 15.10
C ARG A 82 8.79 -9.90 13.76
N ALA A 83 9.31 -9.26 12.73
CA ALA A 83 9.52 -9.91 11.44
C ALA A 83 10.55 -11.05 11.52
N ILE A 84 11.63 -10.86 12.29
CA ILE A 84 12.62 -11.90 12.54
C ILE A 84 12.03 -13.03 13.39
N ASP A 85 11.24 -12.70 14.40
CA ASP A 85 10.58 -13.68 15.27
C ASP A 85 9.61 -14.56 14.47
N VAL A 86 8.79 -13.97 13.59
CA VAL A 86 7.91 -14.72 12.67
C VAL A 86 8.70 -15.63 11.72
N ALA A 87 9.84 -15.17 11.21
CA ALA A 87 10.70 -15.96 10.33
C ALA A 87 11.39 -17.12 11.08
N THR A 88 11.71 -16.92 12.36
CA THR A 88 12.46 -17.89 13.19
C THR A 88 11.53 -18.90 13.87
N SER A 89 10.33 -18.49 14.27
CA SER A 89 9.36 -19.30 15.01
C SER A 89 8.51 -20.23 14.13
N GLY A 90 8.77 -20.29 12.83
CA GLY A 90 8.09 -21.23 11.94
C GLY A 90 6.57 -21.01 11.91
N GLY A 91 6.13 -19.89 11.35
CA GLY A 91 4.75 -19.73 10.85
C GLY A 91 3.66 -20.14 11.84
N ARG A 92 3.60 -19.52 13.02
CA ARG A 92 2.38 -19.57 13.84
C ARG A 92 1.79 -18.19 14.02
N ALA A 93 0.85 -17.92 13.11
CA ALA A 93 -0.35 -17.09 13.26
C ALA A 93 -0.18 -15.75 14.00
N ARG A 94 -0.40 -14.65 13.27
CA ARG A 94 -1.61 -13.82 13.49
C ARG A 94 -1.79 -12.74 12.42
N GLU A 95 -3.03 -12.70 11.95
CA GLU A 95 -3.73 -11.59 11.30
C GLU A 95 -3.00 -10.98 10.11
N ALA A 96 -3.26 -11.57 8.93
CA ALA A 96 -3.56 -10.74 7.78
C ALA A 96 -4.58 -9.70 8.28
N SER A 97 -4.15 -8.44 8.35
CA SER A 97 -5.05 -7.34 8.62
C SER A 97 -6.27 -7.50 7.72
N ASN A 98 -7.47 -7.39 8.29
CA ASN A 98 -8.78 -7.49 7.63
C ASN A 98 -8.99 -6.52 6.44
N TYR A 99 -7.94 -5.80 6.02
CA TYR A 99 -7.87 -4.88 4.90
C TYR A 99 -7.35 -5.52 3.59
N ASP A 100 -6.81 -6.73 3.63
CA ASP A 100 -6.21 -7.38 2.44
C ASP A 100 -7.15 -8.40 1.76
N SER A 101 -8.30 -8.72 2.36
CA SER A 101 -9.35 -9.52 1.71
C SER A 101 -10.27 -8.57 0.94
N MET A 102 -10.16 -8.58 -0.39
CA MET A 102 -11.09 -7.87 -1.29
C MET A 102 -12.45 -8.60 -1.44
N ASP A 103 -12.70 -9.66 -0.67
CA ASP A 103 -13.92 -10.48 -0.80
C ASP A 103 -15.19 -9.75 -0.37
N ASP A 104 -15.08 -8.65 0.38
CA ASP A 104 -16.23 -7.81 0.79
C ASP A 104 -16.79 -6.93 -0.35
N PHE A 105 -16.08 -6.84 -1.50
CA PHE A 105 -16.52 -6.02 -2.64
C PHE A 105 -17.27 -6.83 -3.71
N LEU A 106 -17.16 -8.16 -3.70
CA LEU A 106 -17.87 -9.01 -4.65
C LEU A 106 -19.29 -9.25 -4.14
N ALA A 107 -20.20 -8.30 -4.42
CA ALA A 107 -21.63 -8.59 -4.39
C ALA A 107 -21.85 -9.80 -5.31
N SER A 108 -22.18 -10.94 -4.72
CA SER A 108 -22.56 -12.13 -5.46
C SER A 108 -23.83 -11.77 -6.23
N GLY A 109 -23.67 -11.49 -7.52
CA GLY A 109 -24.76 -11.11 -8.40
C GLY A 109 -25.63 -12.32 -8.68
N ASP A 110 -26.52 -12.64 -7.74
CA ASP A 110 -27.69 -13.47 -7.95
C ASP A 110 -28.92 -12.62 -7.67
N ASP A 111 -29.29 -11.82 -8.67
CA ASP A 111 -30.66 -11.31 -8.84
C ASP A 111 -30.92 -11.16 -10.34
N VAL A 112 -31.03 -12.30 -11.02
CA VAL A 112 -31.80 -12.38 -12.28
C VAL A 112 -33.04 -13.21 -11.96
N ALA A 113 -34.04 -12.55 -11.38
CA ALA A 113 -35.38 -13.10 -11.29
C ALA A 113 -35.94 -13.22 -12.71
N ASP A 114 -36.05 -14.47 -13.17
CA ASP A 114 -36.77 -14.88 -14.37
C ASP A 114 -38.23 -14.43 -14.25
N ALA A 115 -38.60 -13.40 -15.02
CA ALA A 115 -39.99 -13.01 -15.18
C ALA A 115 -40.61 -13.95 -16.21
N SER A 116 -41.22 -15.03 -15.73
CA SER A 116 -42.09 -15.89 -16.52
C SER A 116 -43.27 -15.06 -17.03
N ASP A 117 -43.28 -14.84 -18.35
CA ASP A 117 -44.41 -14.27 -19.08
C ASP A 117 -45.60 -15.25 -19.03
N SER A 118 -46.75 -14.77 -18.58
CA SER A 118 -48.04 -15.46 -18.61
C SER A 118 -49.15 -14.42 -18.62
N ASP A 119 -49.52 -13.95 -19.81
CA ASP A 119 -50.85 -14.16 -20.42
C ASP A 119 -50.80 -13.83 -21.93
#